data_AF-A0A1M6NQ83-F1
#
_entry.id   AF-A0A1M6NQ83-F1
#
_cell.length_a   1.000
_cell.length_b   1.000
_cell.length_c   1.000
_cell.angle_alpha   90.00
_cell.angle_beta   90.00
_cell.angle_gamma   90.00
#
_symmetry.space_group_name_H-M   'P 1'
#
loop_
_entity.id
_entity.type
_entity.pdbx_description
1 polymer ?
#
loop_
_entity_poly.entity_id
_entity_poly.type
_entity_poly.pdbx_seq_one_letter_code
_entity_poly.pdbx_strand_id
1 'polypeptide(L)'
;MVTKFLKFIKNNLPYLIIVSIVLGLIFGYFSKPTFLKSYVSIVLFLMVYPMMINLKFSDVLKSFNNIRPLIMSIVINFIISPILVFLLGKIFFVNEPMLLVGIILIGLIPTSGMTASWTGLAKGNLQLSLVMISVNLLLSVLMIPIYMKLFLGEVVTVKTMVIVNSLLKVVIVPLILGVFTRSLIIKVFGIEKYNQMKPNFSGVSSLGVLIIVFIAMALKSKTIINQLDLVALSIVPLVIFYVLIVTISHFLGKKFLKDKDGISLVYATTMRNLTIALGLSLSSFGGSLAVFLIAIGYVVQLPVAAFYMKLVTQEV
;
A
#
# COMPACT_ATOMS: atom_id res chain seq x y z
N MET A 1 -20.57 10.24 18.50
CA MET A 1 -20.95 9.53 17.26
C MET A 1 -19.74 9.24 16.36
N VAL A 2 -18.95 10.26 15.99
CA VAL A 2 -17.77 10.14 15.08
C VAL A 2 -16.74 9.10 15.52
N THR A 3 -16.32 9.10 16.79
CA THR A 3 -15.34 8.11 17.30
C THR A 3 -15.82 6.65 17.19
N LYS A 4 -17.12 6.40 17.39
CA LYS A 4 -17.70 5.05 17.25
C LYS A 4 -17.68 4.62 15.78
N PHE A 5 -18.05 5.51 14.86
CA PHE A 5 -18.01 5.27 13.42
C PHE A 5 -16.60 4.98 12.90
N LEU A 6 -15.60 5.78 13.29
CA LEU A 6 -14.21 5.57 12.88
C LEU A 6 -13.63 4.26 13.43
N LYS A 7 -14.00 3.87 14.65
CA LYS A 7 -13.66 2.55 15.21
C LYS A 7 -14.32 1.42 14.42
N PHE A 8 -15.60 1.57 14.06
CA PHE A 8 -16.31 0.59 13.24
C PHE A 8 -15.61 0.39 11.88
N ILE A 9 -15.25 1.47 11.20
CA ILE A 9 -14.51 1.40 9.92
C ILE A 9 -13.22 0.61 10.11
N LYS A 10 -12.40 0.99 11.10
CA LYS A 10 -11.11 0.35 11.35
C LYS A 10 -11.26 -1.16 11.61
N ASN A 11 -12.24 -1.54 12.43
CA ASN A 11 -12.42 -2.93 12.84
C ASN A 11 -12.99 -3.81 11.72
N ASN A 12 -13.75 -3.23 10.79
CA ASN A 12 -14.38 -3.94 9.68
C ASN A 12 -13.72 -3.64 8.33
N LEU A 13 -12.51 -3.08 8.34
CA LEU A 13 -11.84 -2.56 7.15
C LEU A 13 -11.77 -3.58 5.99
N PRO A 14 -11.41 -4.87 6.18
CA PRO A 14 -11.38 -5.83 5.08
C PRO A 14 -12.73 -5.99 4.37
N TYR A 15 -13.82 -6.11 5.12
CA TYR A 15 -15.18 -6.24 4.57
C TYR A 15 -15.63 -4.96 3.88
N LEU A 16 -15.35 -3.81 4.49
CA LEU A 16 -15.73 -2.52 3.92
C LEU A 16 -14.98 -2.24 2.61
N ILE A 17 -13.74 -2.73 2.45
CA ILE A 17 -13.05 -2.61 1.16
C ILE A 17 -13.77 -3.41 0.08
N ILE A 18 -14.23 -4.64 0.36
CA ILE A 18 -15.03 -5.42 -0.60
C ILE A 18 -16.29 -4.65 -1.00
N VAL A 19 -16.97 -4.06 -0.02
CA VAL A 19 -18.14 -3.20 -0.28
C VAL A 19 -17.75 -2.00 -1.15
N SER A 20 -16.65 -1.30 -0.86
CA SER A 20 -16.16 -0.19 -1.67
C SER A 20 -15.80 -0.60 -3.09
N ILE A 21 -15.28 -1.80 -3.30
CA ILE A 21 -14.99 -2.34 -4.63
C ILE A 21 -16.29 -2.53 -5.41
N VAL A 22 -17.26 -3.25 -4.84
CA VAL A 22 -18.55 -3.54 -5.49
C VAL A 22 -19.29 -2.24 -5.81
N LEU A 23 -19.40 -1.34 -4.83
CA LEU A 23 -20.07 -0.05 -5.03
C LEU A 23 -19.35 0.81 -6.07
N GLY A 24 -18.01 0.80 -6.09
CA GLY A 24 -17.22 1.52 -7.08
C GLY A 24 -17.48 0.99 -8.49
N LEU A 25 -17.47 -0.33 -8.68
CA LEU A 25 -17.77 -0.97 -9.97
C LEU A 25 -19.17 -0.63 -10.46
N ILE A 26 -20.19 -0.77 -9.61
CA ILE A 26 -21.60 -0.45 -9.96
C ILE A 26 -21.71 1.03 -10.33
N PHE A 27 -21.25 1.92 -9.45
CA PHE A 27 -21.36 3.37 -9.68
C PHE A 27 -20.64 3.79 -10.98
N GLY A 28 -19.42 3.32 -11.19
CA GLY A 28 -18.64 3.67 -12.37
C GLY A 28 -19.20 3.11 -13.67
N TYR A 29 -19.90 1.98 -13.62
CA TYR A 29 -20.52 1.37 -14.80
C TYR A 29 -21.69 2.22 -15.30
N PHE A 30 -22.57 2.64 -14.37
CA PHE A 30 -23.77 3.42 -14.67
C PHE A 30 -23.51 4.93 -14.79
N SER A 31 -22.41 5.44 -14.24
CA SER A 31 -22.08 6.88 -14.24
C SER A 31 -20.88 7.20 -15.15
N LYS A 32 -20.60 8.50 -15.35
CA LYS A 32 -19.31 8.97 -15.91
C LYS A 32 -18.43 9.48 -14.76
N PRO A 33 -17.61 8.64 -14.11
CA PRO A 33 -16.89 8.98 -12.87
C PRO A 33 -15.63 9.84 -13.11
N THR A 34 -15.47 10.47 -14.27
CA THR A 34 -14.25 11.23 -14.60
C THR A 34 -13.97 12.38 -13.63
N PHE A 35 -15.03 12.98 -13.08
CA PHE A 35 -14.92 14.01 -12.04
C PHE A 35 -14.22 13.50 -10.76
N LEU A 36 -14.26 12.18 -10.47
CA LEU A 36 -13.59 11.61 -9.31
C LEU A 36 -12.05 11.74 -9.39
N LYS A 37 -11.48 11.93 -10.58
CA LYS A 37 -10.03 12.14 -10.76
C LYS A 37 -9.52 13.36 -9.98
N SER A 38 -10.31 14.43 -9.88
CA SER A 38 -9.89 15.64 -9.15
C SER A 38 -9.79 15.42 -7.64
N TYR A 39 -10.52 14.44 -7.11
CA TYR A 39 -10.51 14.11 -5.68
C TYR A 39 -9.40 13.15 -5.28
N VAL A 40 -8.72 12.50 -6.23
CA VAL A 40 -7.66 11.52 -5.92
C VAL A 40 -6.61 12.13 -5.00
N SER A 41 -6.02 13.28 -5.37
CA SER A 41 -4.93 13.88 -4.58
C SER A 41 -5.33 14.24 -3.16
N ILE A 42 -6.54 14.79 -2.94
CA ILE A 42 -7.02 15.14 -1.60
C ILE A 42 -7.35 13.90 -0.78
N VAL A 43 -7.89 12.85 -1.40
CA VAL A 43 -8.17 11.57 -0.73
C VAL A 43 -6.86 10.85 -0.37
N LEU A 44 -5.86 10.88 -1.25
CA LEU A 44 -4.51 10.37 -0.95
C LEU A 44 -3.91 11.09 0.26
N PHE A 45 -4.00 12.41 0.30
CA PHE A 45 -3.54 13.20 1.43
C PHE A 45 -4.29 12.82 2.71
N LEU A 46 -5.63 12.77 2.66
CA LEU A 46 -6.49 12.35 3.77
C LEU A 46 -6.17 10.94 4.28
N MET A 47 -5.72 10.04 3.41
CA MET A 47 -5.31 8.69 3.80
C MET A 47 -3.95 8.69 4.49
N VAL A 48 -2.94 9.33 3.90
CA VAL A 48 -1.54 9.23 4.36
C VAL A 48 -1.30 10.12 5.58
N TYR A 49 -1.77 11.36 5.58
CA TYR A 49 -1.45 12.34 6.63
C TYR A 49 -1.86 11.89 8.04
N PRO A 50 -3.10 11.44 8.31
CA PRO A 50 -3.49 10.99 9.65
C PRO A 50 -2.69 9.79 10.14
N MET A 51 -2.30 8.89 9.23
CA MET A 51 -1.44 7.77 9.58
C MET A 51 -0.07 8.26 10.08
N MET A 52 0.50 9.29 9.45
CA MET A 52 1.80 9.86 9.82
C MET A 52 1.79 10.56 11.18
N ILE A 53 0.64 11.05 11.67
CA ILE A 53 0.51 11.60 13.04
C ILE A 53 0.80 10.52 14.11
N ASN A 54 0.55 9.26 13.78
CA ASN A 54 0.78 8.14 14.69
C ASN A 54 2.21 7.58 14.62
N LEU A 55 3.01 8.06 13.67
CA LEU A 55 4.39 7.66 13.48
C LEU A 55 5.27 8.30 14.55
N LYS A 56 6.06 7.47 15.25
CA LYS A 56 7.01 7.92 16.26
C LYS A 56 8.42 7.71 15.73
N PHE A 57 9.12 8.78 15.41
CA PHE A 57 10.52 8.71 14.97
C PHE A 57 11.44 8.04 16.00
N SER A 58 11.14 8.17 17.29
CA SER A 58 11.87 7.48 18.35
C SER A 58 11.70 5.95 18.30
N ASP A 59 10.57 5.43 17.80
CA ASP A 59 10.41 3.99 17.58
C ASP A 59 11.29 3.51 16.41
N VAL A 60 11.49 4.35 15.39
CA VAL A 60 12.44 4.09 14.30
C VAL A 60 13.88 4.04 14.83
N LEU A 61 14.27 4.95 15.71
CA LEU A 61 15.60 4.94 16.32
C LEU A 61 15.81 3.74 17.28
N LYS A 62 14.78 3.33 18.03
CA LYS A 62 14.85 2.13 18.88
C LYS A 62 14.95 0.83 18.09
N SER A 63 14.53 0.84 16.82
CA SER A 63 14.57 -0.34 15.97
C SER A 63 15.98 -0.81 15.60
N PHE A 64 16.99 0.04 15.75
CA PHE A 64 18.39 -0.36 15.58
C PHE A 64 18.80 -1.48 16.56
N ASN A 65 18.06 -1.68 17.67
CA ASN A 65 18.27 -2.80 18.58
C ASN A 65 17.83 -4.17 18.00
N ASN A 66 16.99 -4.20 16.96
CA ASN A 66 16.57 -5.41 16.25
C ASN A 66 16.51 -5.15 14.74
N ILE A 67 17.70 -4.96 14.15
CA ILE A 67 17.86 -4.52 12.75
C ILE A 67 17.59 -5.63 11.72
N ARG A 68 17.65 -6.91 12.12
CA ARG A 68 17.55 -8.05 11.20
C ARG A 68 16.24 -8.07 10.39
N PRO A 69 15.04 -8.00 11.00
CA PRO A 69 13.79 -7.93 10.24
C PRO A 69 13.73 -6.71 9.31
N LEU A 70 14.27 -5.57 9.75
CA LEU A 70 14.28 -4.36 8.94
C LEU A 70 15.12 -4.53 7.66
N ILE A 71 16.35 -5.04 7.79
CA ILE A 71 17.22 -5.33 6.64
C ILE A 71 16.56 -6.33 5.71
N MET A 72 15.96 -7.40 6.24
CA MET A 72 15.25 -8.40 5.44
C MET A 72 14.09 -7.76 4.68
N SER A 73 13.32 -6.87 5.31
CA SER A 73 12.23 -6.16 4.64
C SER A 73 12.74 -5.28 3.49
N ILE A 74 13.88 -4.61 3.68
CA ILE A 74 14.51 -3.75 2.66
C ILE A 74 14.97 -4.60 1.48
N VAL A 75 15.68 -5.72 1.74
CA VAL A 75 16.13 -6.65 0.69
C VAL A 75 14.94 -7.21 -0.09
N ILE A 76 13.88 -7.63 0.60
CA ILE A 76 12.69 -8.17 -0.07
C ILE A 76 11.99 -7.08 -0.89
N ASN A 77 11.82 -5.87 -0.34
CA ASN A 77 11.07 -4.81 -1.00
C ASN A 77 11.82 -4.11 -2.14
N PHE A 78 13.14 -4.04 -2.07
CA PHE A 78 13.96 -3.27 -2.99
C PHE A 78 14.98 -4.09 -3.77
N ILE A 79 15.01 -5.41 -3.63
CA ILE A 79 15.80 -6.30 -4.50
C ILE A 79 14.90 -7.39 -5.05
N ILE A 80 14.31 -8.21 -4.19
CA ILE A 80 13.52 -9.38 -4.60
C ILE A 80 12.24 -8.93 -5.34
N SER A 81 11.44 -8.05 -4.73
CA SER A 81 10.17 -7.57 -5.29
C SER A 81 10.36 -6.89 -6.66
N PRO A 82 11.30 -5.94 -6.85
CA PRO A 82 11.59 -5.34 -8.16
C PRO A 82 11.94 -6.38 -9.23
N ILE A 83 12.80 -7.35 -8.91
CA ILE A 83 13.18 -8.43 -9.84
C ILE A 83 11.94 -9.27 -10.21
N LEU A 84 11.15 -9.67 -9.22
CA LEU A 84 9.94 -10.47 -9.46
C LEU A 84 8.95 -9.76 -10.39
N VAL A 85 8.61 -8.49 -10.12
CA VAL A 85 7.65 -7.77 -10.96
C VAL A 85 8.20 -7.41 -12.34
N PHE A 86 9.52 -7.21 -12.46
CA PHE A 86 10.13 -7.01 -13.77
C PHE A 86 10.07 -8.28 -14.63
N LEU A 87 10.44 -9.43 -14.07
CA LEU A 87 10.38 -10.71 -14.77
C LEU A 87 8.94 -11.08 -15.13
N LEU A 88 8.01 -11.00 -14.17
CA LEU A 88 6.59 -11.27 -14.42
C LEU A 88 6.01 -10.29 -15.44
N GLY A 89 6.35 -9.00 -15.35
CA GLY A 89 5.92 -8.01 -16.32
C GLY A 89 6.42 -8.31 -17.74
N LYS A 90 7.67 -8.74 -17.90
CA LYS A 90 8.24 -9.12 -19.21
C LYS A 90 7.62 -10.41 -19.74
N ILE A 91 7.26 -11.36 -18.89
CA ILE A 91 6.62 -12.62 -19.34
C ILE A 91 5.17 -12.37 -19.76
N PHE A 92 4.40 -11.62 -18.97
CA PHE A 92 2.94 -11.52 -19.14
C PHE A 92 2.49 -10.26 -19.89
N PHE A 93 3.27 -9.18 -19.89
CA PHE A 93 2.87 -7.86 -20.40
C PHE A 93 3.82 -7.26 -21.43
N VAL A 94 4.59 -8.08 -22.15
CA VAL A 94 5.55 -7.60 -23.18
C VAL A 94 4.87 -6.74 -24.25
N ASN A 95 3.64 -7.08 -24.63
CA ASN A 95 2.87 -6.34 -25.63
C ASN A 95 1.99 -5.25 -25.04
N GLU A 96 1.99 -5.08 -23.71
CA GLU A 96 1.10 -4.16 -22.99
C GLU A 96 1.91 -3.24 -22.04
N PRO A 97 2.59 -2.21 -22.58
CA PRO A 97 3.46 -1.30 -21.82
C PRO A 97 2.81 -0.73 -20.56
N MET A 98 1.51 -0.41 -20.62
CA MET A 98 0.82 0.18 -19.47
C MET A 98 0.47 -0.84 -18.39
N LEU A 99 0.28 -2.12 -18.73
CA LEU A 99 0.19 -3.18 -17.71
C LEU A 99 1.55 -3.43 -17.07
N LEU A 100 2.64 -3.39 -17.86
CA LEU A 100 4.00 -3.46 -17.33
C LEU A 100 4.27 -2.33 -16.32
N VAL A 101 3.87 -1.09 -16.64
CA VAL A 101 3.93 0.04 -15.69
C VAL A 101 3.13 -0.27 -14.41
N GLY A 102 1.92 -0.83 -14.55
CA GLY A 102 1.07 -1.17 -13.42
C GLY A 102 1.72 -2.19 -12.47
N ILE A 103 2.25 -3.30 -12.97
CA ILE A 103 2.82 -4.35 -12.12
C ILE A 103 4.12 -3.88 -11.46
N ILE A 104 4.93 -3.09 -12.17
CA ILE A 104 6.14 -2.49 -11.62
C ILE A 104 5.77 -1.53 -10.49
N LEU A 105 4.79 -0.65 -10.67
CA LEU A 105 4.34 0.25 -9.60
C LEU A 105 3.81 -0.53 -8.39
N ILE A 106 3.06 -1.62 -8.58
CA ILE A 106 2.62 -2.48 -7.48
C ILE A 106 3.83 -3.04 -6.71
N GLY A 107 4.82 -3.59 -7.44
CA GLY A 107 6.01 -4.22 -6.86
C GLY A 107 7.10 -3.28 -6.37
N LEU A 108 7.03 -1.98 -6.64
CA LEU A 108 8.02 -0.99 -6.19
C LEU A 108 7.58 -0.15 -5.00
N ILE A 109 6.28 -0.10 -4.69
CA ILE A 109 5.76 0.73 -3.61
C ILE A 109 5.36 -0.14 -2.41
N PRO A 110 6.30 -0.41 -1.49
CA PRO A 110 6.05 -1.28 -0.35
C PRO A 110 5.16 -0.61 0.69
N THR A 111 4.62 -1.43 1.57
CA THR A 111 3.92 -1.06 2.81
C THR A 111 2.73 -0.10 2.61
N SER A 112 1.52 -0.61 2.81
CA SER A 112 0.33 0.23 2.97
C SER A 112 0.08 0.60 4.43
N GLY A 113 -0.85 1.53 4.68
CA GLY A 113 -1.36 1.79 6.02
C GLY A 113 -2.03 0.58 6.69
N MET A 114 -2.48 -0.40 5.89
CA MET A 114 -3.10 -1.62 6.41
C MET A 114 -2.08 -2.62 6.97
N THR A 115 -0.80 -2.46 6.65
CA THR A 115 0.29 -3.33 7.14
C THR A 115 0.24 -3.48 8.65
N ALA A 116 0.08 -2.37 9.37
CA ALA A 116 -0.01 -2.37 10.83
C ALA A 116 -1.27 -3.08 11.34
N SER A 117 -2.42 -2.87 10.66
CA SER A 117 -3.68 -3.51 11.03
C SER A 117 -3.60 -5.03 10.86
N TRP A 118 -3.12 -5.52 9.71
CA TRP A 118 -2.95 -6.94 9.45
C TRP A 118 -1.92 -7.59 10.37
N THR A 119 -0.81 -6.90 10.65
CA THR A 119 0.18 -7.37 11.64
C THR A 119 -0.49 -7.57 13.01
N GLY A 120 -1.29 -6.60 13.46
CA GLY A 120 -1.99 -6.69 14.73
C GLY A 120 -3.02 -7.81 14.78
N LEU A 121 -3.82 -7.99 13.72
CA LEU A 121 -4.80 -9.06 13.62
C LEU A 121 -4.14 -10.45 13.63
N ALA A 122 -2.99 -10.59 12.98
CA ALA A 122 -2.19 -11.80 12.97
C ALA A 122 -1.28 -11.97 14.22
N LYS A 123 -1.48 -11.16 15.27
CA LYS A 123 -0.70 -11.20 16.53
C LYS A 123 0.83 -11.01 16.35
N GLY A 124 1.26 -10.35 15.28
CA GLY A 124 2.66 -10.02 15.01
C GLY A 124 3.20 -8.86 15.85
N ASN A 125 4.49 -8.55 15.69
CA ASN A 125 5.13 -7.42 16.35
C ASN A 125 4.74 -6.09 15.69
N LEU A 126 3.72 -5.42 16.25
CA LEU A 126 3.18 -4.17 15.73
C LEU A 126 4.21 -3.02 15.74
N GLN A 127 5.07 -2.94 16.76
CA GLN A 127 6.05 -1.86 16.85
C GLN A 127 7.09 -1.97 15.73
N LEU A 128 7.60 -3.19 15.49
CA LEU A 128 8.52 -3.48 14.40
C LEU A 128 7.87 -3.23 13.03
N SER A 129 6.59 -3.58 12.87
CA SER A 129 5.84 -3.31 11.64
C SER A 129 5.74 -1.81 11.33
N LEU A 130 5.45 -0.97 12.34
CA LEU A 130 5.42 0.49 12.17
C LEU A 130 6.78 1.07 11.76
N VAL A 131 7.88 0.52 12.29
CA VAL A 131 9.24 0.89 11.88
C VAL A 131 9.45 0.52 10.41
N MET A 132 9.21 -0.74 10.03
CA MET A 132 9.41 -1.20 8.66
C MET A 132 8.57 -0.39 7.67
N ILE A 133 7.32 -0.07 7.99
CA ILE A 133 6.48 0.83 7.18
C ILE A 133 7.17 2.18 6.96
N SER A 134 7.65 2.79 8.04
CA SER A 134 8.27 4.13 7.98
C SER A 134 9.53 4.13 7.12
N VAL A 135 10.43 3.18 7.36
CA VAL A 135 11.72 3.08 6.66
C VAL A 135 11.53 2.67 5.21
N ASN A 136 10.71 1.65 4.92
CA ASN A 136 10.44 1.23 3.55
C ASN A 136 9.75 2.35 2.75
N LEU A 137 8.80 3.07 3.34
CA LEU A 137 8.14 4.17 2.65
C LEU A 137 9.11 5.32 2.33
N LEU A 138 9.97 5.70 3.28
CA LEU A 138 11.02 6.71 3.04
C LEU A 138 12.02 6.27 1.96
N LEU A 139 12.52 5.04 2.05
CA LEU A 139 13.44 4.49 1.07
C LEU A 139 12.80 4.38 -0.31
N SER A 140 11.49 4.13 -0.39
CA SER A 140 10.76 4.07 -1.66
C SER A 140 10.79 5.41 -2.41
N VAL A 141 10.80 6.55 -1.72
CA VAL A 141 10.91 7.88 -2.35
C VAL A 141 12.19 8.00 -3.17
N LEU A 142 13.28 7.37 -2.72
CA LEU A 142 14.58 7.35 -3.40
C LEU A 142 14.65 6.25 -4.47
N MET A 143 14.15 5.06 -4.17
CA MET A 143 14.32 3.88 -5.02
C MET A 143 13.35 3.84 -6.20
N ILE A 144 12.11 4.31 -6.04
CA ILE A 144 11.09 4.25 -7.10
C ILE A 144 11.56 4.98 -8.37
N PRO A 145 12.04 6.24 -8.34
CA PRO A 145 12.48 6.92 -9.56
C PRO A 145 13.60 6.17 -10.29
N ILE A 146 14.52 5.56 -9.55
CA ILE A 146 15.65 4.78 -10.08
C ILE A 146 15.13 3.54 -10.80
N TYR A 147 14.32 2.73 -10.12
CA TYR A 147 13.76 1.50 -10.70
C TYR A 147 12.81 1.78 -11.87
N MET A 148 12.01 2.84 -11.78
CA MET A 148 11.12 3.25 -12.88
C MET A 148 11.95 3.59 -14.12
N LYS A 149 13.03 4.38 -13.98
CA LYS A 149 13.91 4.67 -15.12
C LYS A 149 14.59 3.41 -15.65
N LEU A 150 15.09 2.55 -14.76
CA LEU A 150 15.81 1.33 -15.11
C LEU A 150 14.94 0.32 -15.86
N PHE A 151 13.72 0.06 -15.38
CA PHE A 151 12.86 -1.00 -15.92
C PHE A 151 11.92 -0.55 -17.04
N LEU A 152 11.59 0.75 -17.08
CA LEU A 152 10.57 1.29 -17.98
C LEU A 152 11.11 2.34 -18.94
N GLY A 153 12.33 2.85 -18.75
CA GLY A 153 12.88 3.96 -19.53
C GLY A 153 12.96 3.71 -21.04
N GLU A 154 13.07 2.44 -21.45
CA GLU A 154 13.08 2.02 -22.85
C GLU A 154 11.67 1.71 -23.40
N VAL A 155 10.67 1.56 -22.52
CA VAL A 155 9.32 1.12 -22.90
C VAL A 155 8.32 2.28 -22.89
N VAL A 156 8.47 3.23 -21.96
CA VAL A 156 7.60 4.40 -21.83
C VAL A 156 8.38 5.63 -21.40
N THR A 157 7.84 6.82 -21.68
CA THR A 157 8.46 8.09 -21.26
C THR A 157 8.39 8.26 -19.74
N VAL A 158 9.51 7.97 -19.05
CA VAL A 158 9.63 8.14 -17.60
C VAL A 158 10.10 9.56 -17.25
N LYS A 159 9.16 10.43 -16.88
CA LYS A 159 9.46 11.77 -16.37
C LYS A 159 9.91 11.71 -14.90
N THR A 160 11.17 11.35 -14.67
CA THR A 160 11.75 11.13 -13.33
C THR A 160 11.43 12.26 -12.34
N MET A 161 11.56 13.53 -12.76
CA MET A 161 11.26 14.68 -11.88
C MET A 161 9.77 14.78 -11.50
N VAL A 162 8.86 14.37 -12.38
CA VAL A 162 7.41 14.32 -12.06
C VAL A 162 7.14 13.24 -11.02
N ILE A 163 7.82 12.09 -11.13
CA ILE A 163 7.73 11.00 -10.15
C ILE A 163 8.26 11.45 -8.79
N VAL A 164 9.47 12.03 -8.75
CA VAL A 164 10.08 12.56 -7.51
C VAL A 164 9.14 13.58 -6.86
N ASN A 165 8.67 14.59 -7.61
CA ASN A 165 7.76 15.60 -7.08
C ASN A 165 6.43 15.02 -6.60
N SER A 166 5.89 14.00 -7.28
CA SER A 166 4.68 13.31 -6.83
C SER A 166 4.90 12.59 -5.51
N LEU A 167 6.02 11.86 -5.37
CA LEU A 167 6.36 11.14 -4.13
C LEU A 167 6.63 12.10 -2.97
N LEU A 168 7.34 13.22 -3.21
CA LEU A 168 7.54 14.25 -2.18
C LEU A 168 6.19 14.79 -1.66
N LYS A 169 5.24 15.08 -2.55
CA LYS A 169 3.92 15.58 -2.17
C LYS A 169 3.04 14.53 -1.48
N VAL A 170 3.08 13.28 -1.93
CA VAL A 170 2.20 12.21 -1.43
C VAL A 170 2.76 11.54 -0.17
N VAL A 171 4.07 11.58 0.04
CA VAL A 171 4.75 10.90 1.16
C VAL A 171 5.39 11.90 2.12
N ILE A 172 6.33 12.72 1.64
CA ILE A 172 7.17 13.55 2.51
C ILE A 172 6.36 14.68 3.15
N VAL A 173 5.51 15.36 2.40
CA VAL A 173 4.67 16.45 2.94
C VAL A 173 3.72 15.93 4.04
N PRO A 174 2.93 14.86 3.83
CA PRO A 174 2.13 14.25 4.90
C PRO A 174 2.94 13.79 6.11
N LEU A 175 4.16 13.29 5.90
CA LEU A 175 5.05 12.88 6.98
C LEU A 175 5.48 14.06 7.85
N ILE A 176 6.00 15.13 7.25
CA ILE A 176 6.43 16.34 7.96
C ILE A 176 5.26 16.93 8.74
N LEU A 177 4.12 17.10 8.08
CA LEU A 177 2.90 17.61 8.72
C LEU A 177 2.44 16.67 9.84
N GLY A 178 2.48 15.36 9.65
CA GLY A 178 2.06 14.39 10.66
C GLY A 178 2.92 14.48 11.94
N VAL A 179 4.25 14.55 11.78
CA VAL A 179 5.20 14.68 12.89
C VAL A 179 5.02 16.03 13.62
N PHE A 180 4.82 17.10 12.86
CA PHE A 180 4.55 18.43 13.41
C PHE A 180 3.25 18.44 14.21
N THR A 181 2.14 17.96 13.63
CA THR A 181 0.83 17.86 14.27
C THR A 181 0.89 17.00 15.53
N ARG A 182 1.59 15.86 15.50
CA ARG A 182 1.81 15.02 16.68
C ARG A 182 2.48 15.80 17.80
N SER A 183 3.57 16.49 17.48
CA SER A 183 4.34 17.27 18.46
C SER A 183 3.51 18.40 19.05
N LEU A 184 2.72 19.09 18.22
CA LEU A 184 1.82 20.16 18.64
C LEU A 184 0.70 19.65 19.56
N ILE A 185 0.06 18.52 19.23
CA ILE A 185 -0.98 17.93 20.08
C ILE A 185 -0.43 17.56 21.45
N ILE A 186 0.75 16.92 21.50
CA ILE A 186 1.37 16.51 22.77
C ILE A 186 1.77 17.74 23.58
N LYS A 187 2.31 18.78 22.93
CA LYS A 187 2.70 20.04 23.60
C LYS A 187 1.50 20.79 24.19
N VAL A 188 0.38 20.83 23.47
CA VAL A 188 -0.81 21.61 23.88
C VAL A 188 -1.73 20.83 24.82
N PHE A 189 -1.93 19.53 24.57
CA PHE A 189 -2.95 18.73 25.27
C PHE A 189 -2.38 17.59 26.12
N GLY A 190 -1.05 17.38 26.10
CA GLY A 190 -0.41 16.28 26.80
C GLY A 190 -0.50 14.91 26.10
N ILE A 191 0.30 13.96 26.58
CA ILE A 191 0.42 12.62 25.98
C ILE A 191 -0.84 11.77 26.15
N GLU A 192 -1.57 11.94 27.25
CA GLU A 192 -2.79 11.19 27.53
C GLU A 192 -3.90 11.52 26.53
N LYS A 193 -4.11 12.82 26.25
CA LYS A 193 -5.08 13.25 25.24
C LYS A 193 -4.70 12.77 23.85
N TYR A 194 -3.42 12.83 23.50
CA TYR A 194 -2.93 12.23 22.26
C TYR A 194 -3.27 10.73 22.17
N ASN A 195 -3.02 9.96 23.23
CA ASN A 195 -3.32 8.53 23.25
C ASN A 195 -4.82 8.25 23.07
N GLN A 196 -5.70 9.09 23.62
CA GLN A 196 -7.15 9.00 23.40
C GLN A 196 -7.55 9.33 21.94
N MET A 197 -6.85 10.26 21.28
CA MET A 197 -7.10 10.67 19.90
C MET A 197 -6.49 9.73 18.86
N LYS A 198 -5.40 9.02 19.21
CA LYS A 198 -4.64 8.11 18.33
C LYS A 198 -5.51 7.16 17.49
N PRO A 199 -6.57 6.52 18.03
CA PRO A 199 -7.45 5.64 17.25
C PRO A 199 -8.22 6.38 16.15
N ASN A 200 -8.58 7.65 16.37
CA ASN A 200 -9.35 8.43 15.40
C ASN A 200 -8.53 8.71 14.14
N PHE A 201 -7.25 9.06 14.27
CA PHE A 201 -6.37 9.26 13.11
C PHE A 201 -6.27 7.99 12.24
N SER A 202 -6.17 6.83 12.88
CA SER A 202 -6.15 5.54 12.16
C SER A 202 -7.48 5.27 11.44
N GLY A 203 -8.60 5.63 12.06
CA GLY A 203 -9.93 5.49 11.45
C GLY A 203 -10.15 6.43 10.27
N VAL A 204 -9.68 7.69 10.35
CA VAL A 204 -9.73 8.64 9.23
C VAL A 204 -8.89 8.15 8.06
N SER A 205 -7.68 7.65 8.33
CA SER A 205 -6.84 7.03 7.30
C SER A 205 -7.54 5.85 6.63
N SER A 206 -8.20 5.00 7.43
CA SER A 206 -8.98 3.86 6.92
C SER A 206 -10.17 4.30 6.05
N LEU A 207 -10.86 5.39 6.41
CA LEU A 207 -11.90 5.98 5.57
C LEU A 207 -11.34 6.47 4.23
N GLY A 208 -10.16 7.10 4.24
CA GLY A 208 -9.45 7.49 3.02
C GLY A 208 -9.14 6.29 2.11
N VAL A 209 -8.75 5.14 2.68
CA VAL A 209 -8.56 3.88 1.93
C VAL A 209 -9.86 3.44 1.25
N LEU A 210 -10.99 3.45 1.95
CA LEU A 210 -12.28 3.07 1.37
C LEU A 210 -12.68 3.97 0.20
N ILE A 211 -12.50 5.28 0.36
CA ILE A 211 -12.84 6.27 -0.68
C ILE A 211 -11.94 6.08 -1.91
N ILE A 212 -10.62 5.90 -1.73
CA ILE A 212 -9.73 5.77 -2.89
C ILE A 212 -9.94 4.45 -3.64
N VAL A 213 -10.23 3.34 -2.93
CA VAL A 213 -10.57 2.07 -3.58
C VAL A 213 -11.85 2.21 -4.38
N PHE A 214 -12.87 2.86 -3.82
CA PHE A 214 -14.09 3.17 -4.54
C PHE A 214 -13.79 3.98 -5.81
N ILE A 215 -12.99 5.06 -5.72
CA ILE A 215 -12.62 5.90 -6.87
C ILE A 215 -11.87 5.07 -7.92
N ALA A 216 -10.91 4.25 -7.50
CA ALA A 216 -10.14 3.39 -8.40
C ALA A 216 -11.02 2.45 -9.23
N MET A 217 -11.94 1.76 -8.54
CA MET A 217 -12.88 0.83 -9.16
C MET A 217 -13.90 1.56 -10.02
N ALA A 218 -14.41 2.71 -9.60
CA ALA A 218 -15.31 3.52 -10.41
C ALA A 218 -14.66 3.95 -11.73
N LEU A 219 -13.44 4.50 -11.67
CA LEU A 219 -12.71 4.96 -12.85
C LEU A 219 -12.40 3.86 -13.88
N LYS A 220 -12.37 2.59 -13.45
CA LYS A 220 -12.00 1.44 -14.29
C LYS A 220 -13.11 0.39 -14.47
N SER A 221 -14.27 0.63 -13.88
CA SER A 221 -15.47 -0.22 -13.92
C SER A 221 -15.78 -0.79 -15.30
N LYS A 222 -15.92 0.04 -16.33
CA LYS A 222 -16.25 -0.41 -17.70
C LYS A 222 -15.19 -1.35 -18.27
N THR A 223 -13.91 -1.06 -18.05
CA THR A 223 -12.82 -1.95 -18.48
C THR A 223 -12.87 -3.26 -17.71
N ILE A 224 -13.04 -3.22 -16.39
CA ILE A 224 -13.11 -4.40 -15.52
C ILE A 224 -14.29 -5.31 -15.87
N ILE A 225 -15.46 -4.74 -16.13
CA ILE A 225 -16.68 -5.52 -16.38
C ILE A 225 -16.72 -6.06 -17.82
N ASN A 226 -16.26 -5.28 -18.81
CA ASN A 226 -16.41 -5.65 -20.21
C ASN A 226 -15.21 -6.41 -20.80
N GLN A 227 -14.04 -6.42 -20.14
CA GLN A 227 -12.82 -7.08 -20.60
C GLN A 227 -12.35 -8.13 -19.59
N LEU A 228 -13.16 -9.19 -19.42
CA LEU A 228 -12.88 -10.26 -18.45
C LEU A 228 -11.63 -11.08 -18.81
N ASP A 229 -11.33 -11.19 -20.10
CA ASP A 229 -10.09 -11.73 -20.65
C ASP A 229 -8.86 -10.95 -20.14
N LEU A 230 -8.93 -9.61 -20.19
CA LEU A 230 -7.87 -8.74 -19.67
C LEU A 230 -7.73 -8.85 -18.14
N VAL A 231 -8.86 -8.98 -17.43
CA VAL A 231 -8.86 -9.23 -15.97
C VAL A 231 -8.19 -10.56 -15.66
N ALA A 232 -8.54 -11.64 -16.36
CA ALA A 232 -7.95 -12.95 -16.17
C ALA A 232 -6.43 -12.92 -16.42
N LEU A 233 -6.01 -12.32 -17.54
CA LEU A 233 -4.58 -12.11 -17.86
C LEU A 233 -3.85 -11.34 -16.76
N SER A 234 -4.51 -10.35 -16.16
CA SER A 234 -3.95 -9.48 -15.13
C SER A 234 -3.82 -10.15 -13.75
N ILE A 235 -4.77 -11.01 -13.39
CA ILE A 235 -4.80 -11.70 -12.08
C ILE A 235 -3.64 -12.70 -11.98
N VAL A 236 -3.33 -13.44 -13.04
CA VAL A 236 -2.31 -14.50 -13.02
C VAL A 236 -0.94 -14.02 -12.52
N PRO A 237 -0.29 -13.00 -13.12
CA PRO A 237 1.01 -12.53 -12.66
C PRO A 237 0.94 -11.88 -11.26
N LEU A 238 -0.18 -11.26 -10.89
CA LEU A 238 -0.36 -10.71 -9.55
C LEU A 238 -0.42 -11.81 -8.50
N VAL A 239 -1.19 -12.88 -8.73
CA VAL A 239 -1.26 -14.03 -7.83
C VAL A 239 0.12 -14.68 -7.69
N ILE A 240 0.84 -14.90 -8.80
CA ILE A 240 2.20 -15.44 -8.76
C ILE A 240 3.12 -14.52 -7.94
N PHE A 241 3.10 -13.21 -8.19
CA PHE A 241 3.88 -12.24 -7.43
C PHE A 241 3.60 -12.32 -5.92
N TYR A 242 2.33 -12.26 -5.53
CA TYR A 242 1.93 -12.27 -4.12
C TYR A 242 2.22 -13.61 -3.44
N VAL A 243 2.03 -14.74 -4.12
CA VAL A 243 2.39 -16.06 -3.60
C VAL A 243 3.90 -16.15 -3.38
N LEU A 244 4.71 -15.78 -4.38
CA LEU A 244 6.17 -15.82 -4.26
C LEU A 244 6.67 -14.93 -3.12
N ILE A 245 6.19 -13.69 -3.02
CA ILE A 245 6.67 -12.76 -2.00
C ILE A 245 6.19 -13.17 -0.59
N VAL A 246 4.97 -13.71 -0.43
CA VAL A 246 4.53 -14.30 0.84
C VAL A 246 5.42 -15.48 1.21
N THR A 247 5.62 -16.44 0.30
CA THR A 247 6.40 -17.65 0.57
C THR A 247 7.84 -17.33 0.94
N ILE A 248 8.51 -16.47 0.16
CA ILE A 248 9.88 -16.04 0.44
C ILE A 248 9.95 -15.35 1.81
N SER A 249 9.05 -14.41 2.08
CA SER A 249 9.08 -13.65 3.33
C SER A 249 8.76 -14.52 4.54
N HIS A 250 7.81 -15.45 4.40
CA HIS A 250 7.45 -16.40 5.46
C HIS A 250 8.60 -17.35 5.76
N PHE A 251 9.19 -17.95 4.72
CA PHE A 251 10.34 -18.85 4.87
C PHE A 251 11.52 -18.15 5.55
N LEU A 252 11.87 -16.95 5.08
CA LEU A 252 12.94 -16.16 5.68
C LEU A 252 12.61 -15.75 7.12
N GLY A 253 11.36 -15.33 7.38
CA GLY A 253 10.89 -14.99 8.72
C GLY A 253 10.98 -16.17 9.69
N LYS A 254 10.47 -17.34 9.30
CA LYS A 254 10.49 -18.57 10.11
C LYS A 254 11.91 -19.09 10.37
N LYS A 255 12.82 -18.92 9.40
CA LYS A 255 14.20 -19.40 9.51
C LYS A 255 15.09 -18.49 10.35
N PHE A 256 14.92 -17.17 10.29
CA PHE A 256 15.89 -16.22 10.82
C PHE A 256 15.36 -15.30 11.94
N LEU A 257 14.04 -15.25 12.16
CA LEU A 257 13.39 -14.34 13.10
C LEU A 257 12.53 -15.08 14.11
N LYS A 258 12.16 -14.39 15.19
CA LYS A 258 11.11 -14.86 16.12
C LYS A 258 9.75 -14.82 15.43
N ASP A 259 8.83 -15.70 15.81
CA ASP A 259 7.52 -15.86 15.14
C ASP A 259 6.79 -14.52 14.92
N LYS A 260 6.68 -13.70 15.97
CA LYS A 260 6.00 -12.39 15.88
C LYS A 260 6.71 -11.41 14.94
N ASP A 261 8.04 -11.46 14.87
CA ASP A 261 8.83 -10.62 13.98
C ASP A 261 8.74 -11.12 12.53
N GLY A 262 8.69 -12.44 12.33
CA GLY A 262 8.45 -13.09 11.05
C GLY A 262 7.08 -12.72 10.46
N ILE A 263 6.02 -12.75 11.27
CA ILE A 263 4.67 -12.30 10.86
C ILE A 263 4.71 -10.83 10.42
N SER A 264 5.39 -9.96 11.18
CA SER A 264 5.56 -8.55 10.81
C SER A 264 6.32 -8.37 9.50
N LEU A 265 7.37 -9.17 9.27
CA LEU A 265 8.15 -9.15 8.02
C LEU A 265 7.27 -9.49 6.81
N VAL A 266 6.43 -10.53 6.92
CA VAL A 266 5.54 -10.93 5.82
C VAL A 266 4.57 -9.81 5.47
N TYR A 267 3.90 -9.20 6.44
CA TYR A 267 2.99 -8.08 6.11
C TYR A 267 3.74 -6.85 5.59
N ALA A 268 4.92 -6.54 6.10
CA ALA A 268 5.71 -5.39 5.63
C ALA A 268 6.26 -5.54 4.20
N THR A 269 6.26 -6.73 3.64
CA THR A 269 6.76 -7.01 2.28
C THR A 269 5.62 -7.29 1.30
N THR A 270 4.57 -7.94 1.76
CA THR A 270 3.40 -8.34 0.96
C THR A 270 2.36 -7.23 0.84
N MET A 271 2.15 -6.38 1.86
CA MET A 271 1.16 -5.30 1.77
C MET A 271 1.73 -4.15 0.95
N ARG A 272 1.42 -4.09 -0.34
CA ARG A 272 1.85 -3.01 -1.23
C ARG A 272 0.96 -1.77 -1.06
N ASN A 273 1.54 -0.60 -1.30
CA ASN A 273 0.81 0.67 -1.26
C ASN A 273 0.17 0.98 -2.62
N LEU A 274 -0.85 0.21 -2.95
CA LEU A 274 -1.62 0.35 -4.21
C LEU A 274 -2.22 1.75 -4.36
N THR A 275 -2.50 2.43 -3.25
CA THR A 275 -3.03 3.78 -3.23
C THR A 275 -2.02 4.79 -3.78
N ILE A 276 -0.78 4.77 -3.29
CA ILE A 276 0.29 5.62 -3.82
C ILE A 276 0.61 5.23 -5.26
N ALA A 277 0.60 3.93 -5.59
CA ALA A 277 0.79 3.45 -6.96
C ALA A 277 -0.25 4.05 -7.91
N LEU A 278 -1.52 4.07 -7.51
CA LEU A 278 -2.60 4.65 -8.30
C LEU A 278 -2.42 6.16 -8.48
N GLY A 279 -2.07 6.88 -7.41
CA GLY A 279 -1.78 8.31 -7.48
C GLY A 279 -0.63 8.64 -8.43
N LEU A 280 0.46 7.88 -8.34
CA LEU A 280 1.63 8.04 -9.20
C LEU A 280 1.32 7.67 -10.65
N SER A 281 0.53 6.62 -10.87
CA SER A 281 0.06 6.21 -12.20
C SER A 281 -0.79 7.30 -12.85
N LEU A 282 -1.71 7.91 -12.10
CA LEU A 282 -2.53 9.01 -12.60
C LEU A 282 -1.71 10.28 -12.89
N SER A 283 -0.78 10.65 -12.01
CA SER A 283 0.01 11.89 -12.17
C SER A 283 1.09 11.78 -13.25
N SER A 284 1.69 10.61 -13.42
CA SER A 284 2.87 10.42 -14.28
C SER A 284 2.55 9.72 -15.59
N PHE A 285 1.46 8.93 -15.64
CA PHE A 285 1.12 8.08 -16.79
C PHE A 285 -0.34 8.23 -17.27
N GLY A 286 -1.05 9.27 -16.81
CA GLY A 286 -2.33 9.70 -17.40
C GLY A 286 -3.54 8.79 -17.12
N GLY A 287 -3.41 7.76 -16.28
CA GLY A 287 -4.54 6.92 -15.89
C GLY A 287 -4.98 5.87 -16.91
N SER A 288 -4.03 5.25 -17.60
CA SER A 288 -4.24 4.18 -18.60
C SER A 288 -4.51 2.80 -17.97
N LEU A 289 -4.17 1.70 -18.65
CA LEU A 289 -4.26 0.32 -18.14
C LEU A 289 -3.42 0.06 -16.88
N ALA A 290 -2.43 0.92 -16.57
CA ALA A 290 -1.70 0.85 -15.31
C ALA A 290 -2.63 1.00 -14.09
N VAL A 291 -3.56 1.97 -14.13
CA VAL A 291 -4.55 2.17 -13.06
C VAL A 291 -5.51 1.00 -12.97
N PHE A 292 -5.85 0.39 -14.11
CA PHE A 292 -6.67 -0.82 -14.14
C PHE A 292 -5.97 -1.97 -13.39
N LEU A 293 -4.71 -2.25 -13.70
CA LEU A 293 -3.98 -3.33 -13.05
C LEU A 293 -3.80 -3.09 -11.55
N ILE A 294 -3.53 -1.84 -11.15
CA ILE A 294 -3.45 -1.45 -9.73
C ILE A 294 -4.80 -1.65 -9.03
N ALA A 295 -5.92 -1.37 -9.70
CA ALA A 295 -7.25 -1.65 -9.16
C ALA A 295 -7.45 -3.16 -8.94
N ILE A 296 -7.11 -4.01 -9.91
CA ILE A 296 -7.13 -5.48 -9.77
C ILE A 296 -6.22 -5.93 -8.61
N GLY A 297 -5.09 -5.26 -8.39
CA GLY A 297 -4.21 -5.49 -7.24
C GLY A 297 -4.93 -5.48 -5.89
N TYR A 298 -5.95 -4.63 -5.69
CA TYR A 298 -6.71 -4.63 -4.43
C TYR A 298 -7.52 -5.91 -4.24
N VAL A 299 -8.06 -6.45 -5.34
CA VAL A 299 -8.83 -7.70 -5.33
C VAL A 299 -7.96 -8.89 -4.97
N VAL A 300 -6.69 -8.90 -5.41
CA VAL A 300 -5.74 -10.00 -5.15
C VAL A 300 -5.07 -9.86 -3.78
N GLN A 301 -4.63 -8.66 -3.40
CA GLN A 301 -3.83 -8.45 -2.18
C GLN A 301 -4.60 -8.80 -0.90
N LEU A 302 -5.90 -8.49 -0.83
CA LEU A 302 -6.69 -8.68 0.39
C LEU A 302 -6.96 -10.15 0.74
N PRO A 303 -7.40 -11.01 -0.20
CA PRO A 303 -7.49 -12.45 0.03
C PRO A 303 -6.16 -13.06 0.46
N VAL A 304 -5.05 -12.67 -0.17
CA VAL A 304 -3.71 -13.15 0.22
C VAL A 304 -3.38 -12.77 1.66
N ALA A 305 -3.65 -11.53 2.05
CA ALA A 305 -3.45 -11.05 3.43
C ALA A 305 -4.25 -11.86 4.46
N ALA A 306 -5.52 -12.09 4.14
CA ALA A 306 -6.47 -12.83 4.98
C ALA A 306 -6.12 -14.31 5.07
N PHE A 307 -5.72 -14.92 3.95
CA PHE A 307 -5.26 -16.30 3.89
C PHE A 307 -4.02 -16.50 4.77
N TYR A 308 -3.00 -15.64 4.61
CA TYR A 308 -1.80 -15.73 5.44
C TYR A 308 -2.12 -15.54 6.93
N MET A 309 -3.01 -14.61 7.27
CA MET A 309 -3.47 -14.41 8.65
C MET A 309 -4.03 -15.72 9.22
N LYS A 310 -4.95 -16.37 8.50
CA LYS A 310 -5.56 -17.63 8.93
C LYS A 310 -4.49 -18.70 9.16
N LEU A 311 -3.54 -18.81 8.24
CA LEU A 311 -2.43 -19.77 8.28
C LEU A 311 -1.61 -19.63 9.56
N VAL A 312 -1.16 -18.41 9.90
CA VAL A 312 -0.32 -18.20 11.09
C VAL A 312 -1.11 -18.16 12.40
N THR A 313 -2.41 -17.84 12.37
CA THR A 313 -3.25 -17.90 13.57
C THR A 313 -3.68 -19.33 13.95
N GLN A 314 -3.53 -20.29 13.04
CA GLN A 314 -3.75 -21.71 13.32
C GLN A 314 -2.51 -22.39 13.92
N GLU A 315 -1.31 -21.83 13.70
CA GLU A 315 -0.04 -22.31 14.24
C GLU A 315 0.26 -21.80 15.67
N VAL A 316 -0.54 -20.85 16.21
CA VAL A 316 -0.36 -20.20 17.53
C VAL A 316 -1.51 -20.50 18.47
#